data_AF-A0A955ICW8-F1
#
_entry.id   AF-A0A955ICW8-F1
#
_cell.length_a   1.000
_cell.length_b   1.000
_cell.length_c   1.000
_cell.angle_alpha   90.00
_cell.angle_beta   90.00
_cell.angle_gamma   90.00
#
_symmetry.space_group_name_H-M   'P 1'
#
loop_
_entity.id
_entity.type
_entity.pdbx_description
1 polymer ?
#
loop_
_entity_poly.entity_id
_entity_poly.type
_entity_poly.pdbx_seq_one_letter_code
_entity_poly.pdbx_strand_id
1 'polypeptide(L)' 'SSIVSDAEADLLKFLAVCRQKLKPQGNVVILLSAGTNFASLVERSGFSVKESYGVYVGGQAANIYKLTLIPVKGKTTTSQ' A
#
# COMPACT_ATOMS: atom_id res chain seq x y z
N SER A 1 -11.14 -1.58 19.94
CA SER A 1 -11.56 -2.18 18.65
C SER A 1 -11.83 -1.05 17.67
N SER A 2 -10.95 -0.81 16.69
CA SER A 2 -11.16 0.27 15.73
C SER A 2 -11.85 -0.31 14.49
N ILE A 3 -13.05 0.19 14.19
CA ILE A 3 -13.77 -0.13 12.95
C ILE A 3 -12.96 0.48 11.80
N VAL A 4 -12.62 -0.35 10.81
CA VAL A 4 -12.01 0.11 9.56
C VAL A 4 -13.12 0.81 8.77
N SER A 5 -12.90 2.06 8.38
CA SER A 5 -13.87 2.80 7.56
C SER A 5 -14.00 2.18 6.15
N ASP A 6 -15.14 2.39 5.48
CA ASP A 6 -15.38 1.83 4.14
C ASP A 6 -14.29 2.22 3.13
N ALA A 7 -13.77 3.45 3.20
CA ALA A 7 -12.67 3.91 2.37
C ALA A 7 -11.36 3.14 2.62
N GLU A 8 -11.05 2.82 3.89
CA GLU A 8 -9.89 2.01 4.23
C GLU A 8 -10.06 0.54 3.79
N ALA A 9 -11.29 0.02 3.86
CA ALA A 9 -11.62 -1.32 3.36
C ALA A 9 -11.42 -1.42 1.84
N ASP A 10 -11.84 -0.40 1.09
CA ASP A 10 -11.67 -0.35 -0.35
C ASP A 10 -10.20 -0.14 -0.75
N LEU A 11 -9.45 0.67 0.00
CA LEU A 11 -8.00 0.80 -0.19
C LEU A 11 -7.28 -0.54 0.04
N LEU A 12 -7.66 -1.31 1.06
CA LEU A 12 -7.10 -2.64 1.29
C LEU A 12 -7.40 -3.61 0.14
N LYS A 13 -8.64 -3.60 -0.38
CA LYS A 13 -9.00 -4.41 -1.55
C LYS A 13 -8.17 -4.02 -2.78
N PHE A 14 -8.00 -2.72 -3.02
CA PHE A 14 -7.16 -2.21 -4.11
C PHE A 14 -5.72 -2.71 -3.99
N LEU A 15 -5.09 -2.55 -2.83
CA LEU A 15 -3.71 -3.01 -2.60
C LEU A 15 -3.59 -4.54 -2.74
N ALA A 16 -4.59 -5.31 -2.30
CA ALA A 16 -4.61 -6.77 -2.48
C ALA A 16 -4.64 -7.17 -3.97
N VAL A 17 -5.44 -6.48 -4.80
CA VAL A 17 -5.46 -6.69 -6.25
C VAL A 17 -4.13 -6.30 -6.88
N CYS A 18 -3.56 -5.15 -6.49
CA CYS A 18 -2.23 -4.74 -6.96
C CYS A 18 -1.19 -5.82 -6.66
N ARG A 19 -1.20 -6.39 -5.45
CA ARG A 19 -0.25 -7.45 -5.07
C ARG A 19 -0.31 -8.68 -5.98
N GLN A 20 -1.50 -9.06 -6.44
CA GLN A 20 -1.68 -10.21 -7.32
C GLN A 20 -1.29 -9.93 -8.78
N LYS A 21 -1.40 -8.68 -9.23
CA LYS A 21 -1.23 -8.29 -10.63
C LYS A 21 0.13 -7.64 -10.91
N LEU A 22 0.80 -7.09 -9.90
CA LEU A 22 2.04 -6.35 -10.06
C LEU A 22 3.22 -7.30 -10.29
N LYS A 23 4.07 -6.95 -11.27
CA LYS A 23 5.32 -7.68 -11.53
C LYS A 23 6.28 -7.57 -10.33
N PRO A 24 7.24 -8.50 -10.16
CA PRO A 24 8.15 -8.50 -9.00
C PRO A 24 8.94 -7.21 -8.75
N GLN A 25 9.15 -6.37 -9.78
CA GLN A 25 9.84 -5.07 -9.68
C GLN A 25 8.89 -3.88 -9.90
N GLY A 26 7.58 -4.14 -10.01
CA GLY A 26 6.60 -3.09 -10.22
C GLY A 26 6.45 -2.21 -8.98
N ASN A 27 6.05 -0.96 -9.22
CA ASN A 27 5.76 0.00 -8.17
C ASN A 27 4.28 0.39 -8.27
N VAL A 28 3.66 0.68 -7.13
CA VAL A 28 2.35 1.35 -7.09
C VAL A 28 2.59 2.78 -6.65
N VAL A 29 2.06 3.75 -7.39
CA VAL A 29 2.08 5.17 -7.00
C VAL A 29 0.66 5.56 -6.66
N ILE A 30 0.43 6.04 -5.43
CA ILE A 30 -0.90 6.41 -4.95
C ILE A 30 -0.86 7.79 -4.31
N LEU A 31 -1.89 8.60 -4.56
CA LEU A 31 -2.11 9.89 -3.92
C LEU A 31 -3.24 9.75 -2.90
N LEU A 32 -3.00 10.17 -1.66
CA LEU A 32 -3.96 10.10 -0.56
C LEU A 32 -3.99 11.43 0.20
N SER A 33 -5.17 11.81 0.71
CA SER A 33 -5.28 12.97 1.60
C SER A 33 -4.45 12.78 2.87
N ALA A 34 -3.87 13.87 3.40
CA ALA A 34 -2.87 13.81 4.47
C ALA A 34 -3.35 13.21 5.81
N GLY A 35 -4.66 13.02 6.01
CA GLY A 35 -5.26 12.39 7.20
C GLY A 35 -5.59 10.90 7.07
N THR A 36 -5.25 10.26 5.94
CA THR A 36 -5.53 8.83 5.74
C THR A 36 -4.61 7.99 6.63
N ASN A 37 -5.14 6.99 7.36
CA ASN A 37 -4.35 6.05 8.18
C ASN A 37 -3.59 5.03 7.32
N PHE A 38 -2.77 5.52 6.40
CA PHE A 38 -2.14 4.74 5.35
C PHE A 38 -1.05 3.81 5.90
N ALA A 39 -0.29 4.27 6.90
CA ALA A 39 0.82 3.50 7.49
C ALA A 39 0.35 2.14 8.01
N SER A 40 -0.75 2.09 8.76
CA SER A 40 -1.30 0.84 9.30
C SER A 40 -1.82 -0.11 8.20
N LEU A 41 -2.31 0.45 7.09
CA LEU A 41 -2.88 -0.33 5.98
C LEU A 41 -1.78 -0.92 5.09
N VAL A 42 -0.72 -0.15 4.84
CA VAL A 42 0.39 -0.59 3.97
C VAL A 42 1.12 -1.78 4.59
N GLU A 43 1.34 -1.77 5.91
CA GLU A 43 1.95 -2.89 6.66
C GLU A 43 1.19 -4.21 6.48
N ARG A 44 -0.15 -4.15 6.43
CA ARG A 44 -1.01 -5.32 6.25
C ARG A 44 -1.11 -5.79 4.80
N SER A 45 -0.74 -4.93 3.84
CA SER A 45 -0.95 -5.17 2.41
C SER A 45 0.20 -5.95 1.73
N GLY A 46 1.33 -6.14 2.40
CA GLY A 46 2.52 -6.78 1.83
C GLY A 46 3.34 -5.83 0.93
N PHE A 47 3.14 -4.53 1.08
CA PHE A 47 3.92 -3.48 0.44
C PHE A 47 4.76 -2.74 1.47
N SER A 48 5.88 -2.16 1.00
CA SER A 48 6.66 -1.18 1.74
C SER A 48 6.60 0.18 1.04
N VAL A 49 6.67 1.26 1.81
CA VAL A 49 6.80 2.61 1.26
C VAL A 49 8.27 2.84 0.91
N LYS A 50 8.54 3.14 -0.36
CA LYS A 50 9.88 3.48 -0.86
C LYS A 50 10.14 4.98 -0.81
N GLU A 51 9.17 5.78 -1.23
CA GLU A 51 9.25 7.24 -1.29
C GLU A 51 7.90 7.85 -0.90
N SER A 52 7.92 9.03 -0.28
CA SER A 52 6.73 9.79 0.10
C SER A 52 6.97 11.28 -0.12
N TYR A 53 6.00 11.98 -0.71
CA TYR A 53 6.06 13.42 -0.96
C TYR A 53 4.77 14.10 -0.55
N GLY A 54 4.86 15.14 0.28
CA GLY A 54 3.73 16.01 0.58
C GLY A 54 3.43 16.92 -0.60
N VAL A 55 2.17 17.03 -0.98
CA VAL A 55 1.68 17.86 -2.10
C VAL A 55 0.40 18.58 -1.70
N TYR A 56 0.11 19.68 -2.39
CA TYR A 56 -1.19 20.35 -2.29
C TYR A 56 -1.96 20.14 -3.60
N VAL A 57 -3.15 19.56 -3.52
CA VAL A 57 -4.03 19.33 -4.67
C VAL A 57 -5.33 20.07 -4.42
N GLY A 58 -5.65 21.06 -5.27
CA GLY A 58 -6.87 21.87 -5.12
C GLY A 58 -6.98 22.57 -3.76
N GLY A 59 -5.84 22.97 -3.17
CA GLY A 59 -5.80 23.61 -1.86
C GLY A 59 -5.86 22.66 -0.66
N GLN A 60 -5.95 21.34 -0.88
CA GLN A 60 -5.91 20.34 0.19
C GLN A 60 -4.55 19.66 0.29
N ALA A 61 -4.10 19.41 1.51
CA ALA A 61 -2.88 18.65 1.77
C ALA A 61 -3.08 17.16 1.47
N ALA A 62 -2.19 16.61 0.66
CA ALA A 62 -2.15 15.20 0.28
C ALA A 62 -0.71 14.69 0.29
N ASN A 63 -0.55 13.37 0.22
CA ASN A 63 0.73 12.70 0.12
C ASN A 63 0.71 11.75 -1.08
N ILE A 64 1.79 11.76 -1.85
CA ILE A 64 2.07 10.77 -2.88
C ILE A 64 2.99 9.72 -2.27
N TYR A 65 2.59 8.46 -2.33
CA TYR A 65 3.38 7.31 -1.87
C TYR A 65 3.78 6.44 -3.05
N LYS A 66 5.05 6.05 -3.08
CA LYS A 66 5.55 5.01 -3.97
C LYS A 66 5.77 3.73 -3.18
N LEU A 67 5.08 2.67 -3.58
CA LEU A 67 5.05 1.39 -2.90
C LEU A 67 5.78 0.32 -3.71
N THR A 68 6.52 -0.54 -3.02
CA THR A 68 7.17 -1.72 -3.58
C THR A 68 6.66 -2.98 -2.88
N LEU A 69 6.55 -4.08 -3.62
CA LEU A 69 6.23 -5.36 -3.01
C LEU A 69 7.34 -5.80 -2.05
N ILE A 70 6.95 -6.24 -0.86
CA ILE A 70 7.89 -6.91 0.05
C ILE A 70 8.16 -8.29 -0.57
N PRO A 71 9.42 -8.63 -0.92
CA PRO A 71 9.74 -9.94 -1.44
C PRO A 71 9.36 -11.00 -0.40
N VAL A 72 8.46 -11.91 -0.76
CA VAL A 72 8.18 -13.07 0.10
C VAL A 72 9.41 -13.96 -0.03
N LYS A 73 10.31 -13.96 0.98
CA LYS A 73 11.41 -14.94 1.04
C LYS A 73 10.78 -16.32 0.83
N GLY A 74 11.22 -17.02 -0.22
CA GLY A 74 10.63 -18.28 -0.62
C GLY A 74 10.49 -19.21 0.57
N LYS A 75 9.27 -19.71 0.78
CA LYS A 75 9.09 -20.94 1.56
C LYS A 75 9.97 -21.98 0.86
N THR A 76 10.98 -22.47 1.56
CA THR A 76 11.65 -23.72 1.18
C THR A 76 10.58 -24.79 1.07
N THR A 77 10.27 -25.21 -0.15
CA THR A 77 9.58 -26.48 -0.40
C THR A 77 10.50 -27.57 0.12
N THR A 78 10.24 -28.03 1.35
CA THR A 78 10.72 -29.33 1.80
C THR A 78 9.93 -30.37 1.01
N SER A 79 10.48 -30.82 -0.11
CA SER A 79 10.10 -32.12 -0.65
C SER A 79 10.52 -33.16 0.39
N GLN A 80 9.53 -33.80 1.01
CA GLN A 80 9.73 -35.09 1.67
C GLN A 80 9.79 -36.19 0.60
#